data_AF-A0A8C0Y7B1-F1
#
_entry.id   AF-A0A8C0Y7B1-F1
#
_cell.length_a   1.000
_cell.length_b   1.000
_cell.length_c   1.000
_cell.angle_alpha   90.00
_cell.angle_beta   90.00
_cell.angle_gamma   90.00
#
_symmetry.space_group_name_H-M   'P 1'
#
loop_
_entity.id
_entity.type
_entity.pdbx_description
1 polymer ?
#
loop_
_entity_poly.entity_id
_entity_poly.type
_entity_poly.pdbx_seq_one_letter_code
_entity_poly.pdbx_strand_id
1 'polypeptide(L)'
;MSLSDKDKAAVKALWAKISPKADDIGAEALGRMLTVYPQTKTYFAHWADLSPGSGPVKKHGKVIMGAVGDAVSKIDDLVGGLAALSELHAFKLRVDPANFKVIMGAVGDAVSKIDDLVGGLASLSELHASKLRVDPANFKILAHNVIVVIGMLFPGDFPPEVHMSVDKFFQNLALALSEKYR
;
A
#
# COMPACT_ATOMS: atom_id res chain seq x y z
N MET A 1 -2.21 -11.73 -4.50
CA MET A 1 -3.13 -12.35 -3.52
C MET A 1 -3.98 -11.24 -2.95
N SER A 2 -5.30 -11.30 -3.00
CA SER A 2 -6.13 -10.28 -2.35
C SER A 2 -5.93 -10.27 -0.82
N LEU A 3 -6.14 -9.10 -0.21
CA LEU A 3 -6.14 -8.94 1.24
C LEU A 3 -7.50 -9.38 1.80
N SER A 4 -7.48 -10.27 2.80
CA SER A 4 -8.69 -10.58 3.58
C SER A 4 -9.02 -9.44 4.55
N ASP A 5 -10.23 -9.41 5.09
CA ASP A 5 -10.61 -8.43 6.13
C ASP A 5 -9.69 -8.48 7.35
N LYS A 6 -9.24 -9.69 7.72
CA LYS A 6 -8.24 -9.88 8.78
C LYS A 6 -6.92 -9.22 8.43
N ASP A 7 -6.47 -9.35 7.17
CA ASP A 7 -5.23 -8.71 6.72
C ASP A 7 -5.36 -7.18 6.76
N LYS A 8 -6.48 -6.65 6.25
CA LYS A 8 -6.78 -5.21 6.25
C LYS A 8 -6.80 -4.65 7.67
N ALA A 9 -7.49 -5.32 8.59
CA ALA A 9 -7.56 -4.94 10.00
C ALA A 9 -6.18 -4.97 10.67
N ALA A 10 -5.36 -6.01 10.42
CA ALA A 10 -4.02 -6.10 10.97
C ALA A 10 -3.10 -4.97 10.46
N VAL A 11 -3.13 -4.69 9.15
CA VAL A 11 -2.36 -3.61 8.52
C VAL A 11 -2.75 -2.25 9.09
N LYS A 12 -4.06 -1.98 9.24
CA LYS A 12 -4.56 -0.73 9.84
C LYS A 12 -4.18 -0.59 11.31
N ALA A 13 -4.36 -1.65 12.09
CA ALA A 13 -4.04 -1.65 13.51
C ALA A 13 -2.55 -1.40 13.73
N LEU A 14 -1.68 -2.01 12.91
CA LEU A 14 -0.26 -1.73 12.93
C LEU A 14 0.03 -0.29 12.48
N TRP A 15 -0.55 0.16 11.37
CA TRP A 15 -0.34 1.52 10.84
C TRP A 15 -0.65 2.59 11.88
N ALA A 16 -1.75 2.44 12.63
CA ALA A 16 -2.12 3.35 13.71
C ALA A 16 -1.01 3.50 14.77
N LYS A 17 -0.26 2.43 15.05
CA LYS A 17 0.85 2.42 16.01
C LYS A 17 2.14 2.97 15.44
N ILE A 18 2.45 2.66 14.17
CA ILE A 18 3.73 3.03 13.57
C ILE A 18 3.73 4.40 12.88
N SER A 19 2.55 4.94 12.56
CA SER A 19 2.43 6.22 11.83
C SER A 19 3.12 7.41 12.50
N PRO A 20 3.22 7.54 13.85
CA PRO A 20 4.01 8.60 14.49
C PRO A 20 5.52 8.49 14.21
N LYS A 21 5.99 7.34 13.73
CA LYS A 21 7.38 7.04 13.36
C LYS A 21 7.57 6.79 11.87
N ALA A 22 6.56 7.07 11.05
CA ALA A 22 6.59 6.81 9.61
C ALA A 22 7.81 7.47 8.91
N ASP A 23 8.15 8.70 9.25
CA ASP A 23 9.30 9.41 8.68
C ASP A 23 10.62 8.70 8.99
N ASP A 24 10.82 8.25 10.25
CA ASP A 24 12.00 7.51 10.69
C ASP A 24 12.09 6.13 10.00
N ILE A 25 10.96 5.42 9.92
CA ILE A 25 10.86 4.11 9.25
C ILE A 25 11.26 4.24 7.77
N GLY A 26 10.72 5.24 7.08
CA GLY A 26 11.00 5.46 5.66
C GLY A 26 12.46 5.81 5.39
N ALA A 27 13.04 6.67 6.22
CA ALA A 27 14.45 7.05 6.11
C ALA A 27 15.39 5.84 6.33
N GLU A 28 15.12 5.04 7.36
CA GLU A 28 15.91 3.86 7.68
C GLU A 28 15.76 2.78 6.59
N ALA A 29 14.53 2.51 6.12
CA ALA A 29 14.28 1.52 5.09
C ALA A 29 14.95 1.89 3.75
N LEU A 30 14.87 3.16 3.35
CA LEU A 30 15.52 3.65 2.14
C LEU A 30 17.06 3.62 2.28
N GLY A 31 17.60 4.05 3.43
CA GLY A 31 19.04 3.96 3.71
C GLY A 31 19.58 2.53 3.65
N ARG A 32 18.84 1.57 4.21
CA ARG A 32 19.16 0.14 4.11
C ARG A 32 19.11 -0.37 2.69
N MET A 33 18.05 -0.03 1.94
CA MET A 33 17.92 -0.41 0.54
C MET A 33 19.13 0.05 -0.28
N LEU A 34 19.50 1.33 -0.17
CA LEU A 34 20.64 1.88 -0.91
C LEU A 34 21.97 1.25 -0.50
N THR A 35 22.13 0.84 0.76
CA THR A 35 23.37 0.26 1.27
C THR A 35 23.51 -1.22 0.90
N VAL A 36 22.45 -2.00 1.15
CA VAL A 36 22.44 -3.48 1.02
C VAL A 36 22.17 -3.92 -0.42
N TYR A 37 21.45 -3.11 -1.20
CA TYR A 37 21.09 -3.39 -2.59
C TYR A 37 21.65 -2.29 -3.50
N PRO A 38 22.97 -2.25 -3.74
CA PRO A 38 23.64 -1.13 -4.40
C PRO A 38 23.17 -0.88 -5.84
N GLN A 39 22.59 -1.88 -6.52
CA GLN A 39 21.97 -1.71 -7.83
C GLN A 39 20.83 -0.67 -7.82
N THR A 40 20.18 -0.47 -6.67
CA THR A 40 19.10 0.51 -6.52
C THR A 40 19.60 1.97 -6.53
N LYS A 41 20.90 2.21 -6.30
CA LYS A 41 21.49 3.55 -6.29
C LYS A 41 21.40 4.26 -7.64
N THR A 42 21.32 3.53 -8.75
CA THR A 42 21.24 4.11 -10.10
C THR A 42 20.05 5.06 -10.26
N TYR A 43 18.91 4.77 -9.62
CA TYR A 43 17.71 5.61 -9.65
C TYR A 43 17.87 6.93 -8.88
N PHE A 44 18.88 7.02 -8.02
CA PHE A 44 19.16 8.14 -7.13
C PHE A 44 20.50 8.82 -7.42
N ALA A 45 21.12 8.55 -8.57
CA ALA A 45 22.44 9.10 -8.94
C ALA A 45 22.48 10.64 -9.01
N HIS A 46 21.32 11.29 -9.07
CA HIS A 46 21.17 12.75 -9.04
C HIS A 46 21.25 13.35 -7.62
N TRP A 47 21.27 12.53 -6.56
CA TRP A 47 21.46 13.02 -5.19
C TRP A 47 22.95 13.16 -4.87
N ALA A 48 23.29 14.27 -4.21
CA ALA A 48 24.66 14.53 -3.75
C ALA A 48 25.12 13.59 -2.63
N ASP A 49 24.19 13.02 -1.86
CA ASP A 49 24.48 12.16 -0.71
C ASP A 49 23.42 11.06 -0.55
N LEU A 50 23.83 9.81 -0.79
CA LEU A 50 23.02 8.60 -0.66
C LEU A 50 23.28 7.85 0.65
N SER A 51 24.06 8.42 1.59
CA SER A 51 24.37 7.77 2.86
C SER A 51 23.11 7.62 3.74
N PRO A 52 23.02 6.55 4.56
CA PRO A 52 21.95 6.42 5.54
C PRO A 52 21.86 7.66 6.44
N GLY A 53 20.66 8.21 6.58
CA GLY A 53 20.42 9.40 7.40
C GLY A 53 20.72 10.75 6.74
N SER A 54 21.17 10.76 5.48
CA SER A 54 21.34 12.00 4.70
C SER A 54 20.02 12.76 4.54
N GLY A 55 20.12 14.06 4.27
CA GLY A 55 18.96 14.92 4.02
C GLY A 55 18.05 14.41 2.88
N PRO A 56 18.60 14.09 1.69
CA PRO A 56 17.82 13.51 0.59
C PRO A 56 17.12 12.19 0.96
N VAL A 57 17.82 11.27 1.64
CA VAL A 57 17.28 9.97 2.05
C VAL A 57 16.13 10.14 3.04
N LYS A 58 16.29 11.00 4.05
CA LYS A 58 15.20 11.31 5.00
C LYS A 58 13.98 11.91 4.32
N LYS A 59 14.21 12.89 3.44
CA LYS A 59 13.14 13.57 2.72
C LYS A 59 12.35 12.60 1.83
N HIS A 60 13.02 11.72 1.10
CA HIS A 60 12.35 10.78 0.22
C HIS A 60 11.71 9.61 1.00
N GLY A 61 12.33 9.15 2.09
CA GLY A 61 11.74 8.17 3.00
C GLY A 61 10.38 8.61 3.53
N LYS A 62 10.24 9.89 3.91
CA LYS A 62 8.95 10.50 4.26
C LYS A 62 7.93 10.43 3.12
N VAL A 63 8.34 10.73 1.88
CA VAL A 63 7.45 10.66 0.71
C VAL A 63 6.95 9.22 0.50
N ILE A 64 7.83 8.23 0.61
CA ILE A 64 7.49 6.81 0.50
C ILE A 64 6.44 6.44 1.55
N MET A 65 6.69 6.77 2.83
CA MET A 65 5.79 6.38 3.91
C MET A 65 4.48 7.17 3.93
N GLY A 66 4.48 8.40 3.42
CA GLY A 66 3.24 9.14 3.13
C GLY A 66 2.36 8.39 2.12
N ALA A 67 2.94 7.93 1.01
CA ALA A 67 2.22 7.15 0.00
C ALA A 67 1.72 5.80 0.56
N VAL A 68 2.50 5.14 1.44
CA VAL A 68 2.05 3.94 2.15
C VAL A 68 0.85 4.24 3.04
N GLY A 69 0.87 5.34 3.79
CA GLY A 69 -0.25 5.78 4.61
C GLY A 69 -1.51 6.07 3.82
N ASP A 70 -1.37 6.74 2.67
CA ASP A 70 -2.46 7.00 1.73
C ASP A 70 -3.05 5.71 1.12
N ALA A 71 -2.24 4.65 1.00
CA ALA A 71 -2.72 3.35 0.56
C ALA A 71 -3.41 2.58 1.70
N VAL A 72 -2.89 2.66 2.93
CA VAL A 72 -3.55 2.10 4.12
C VAL A 72 -4.91 2.76 4.36
N SER A 73 -5.05 4.07 4.14
CA SER A 73 -6.34 4.74 4.29
C SER A 73 -7.40 4.28 3.27
N LYS A 74 -6.95 3.71 2.14
CA LYS A 74 -7.79 3.20 1.05
C LYS A 74 -7.84 1.66 1.03
N ILE A 75 -7.42 1.00 2.11
CA ILE A 75 -7.28 -0.46 2.16
C ILE A 75 -8.61 -1.21 2.38
N ASP A 76 -9.66 -0.51 2.82
CA ASP A 76 -10.96 -1.11 3.10
C ASP A 76 -11.70 -1.57 1.86
N ASP A 77 -12.41 -2.68 2.03
CA ASP A 77 -13.37 -3.28 1.12
C ASP A 77 -14.78 -2.71 1.34
N LEU A 78 -15.44 -2.19 0.30
CA LEU A 78 -16.89 -2.00 0.37
C LEU A 78 -17.64 -3.34 0.26
N VAL A 79 -17.03 -4.44 -0.20
CA VAL A 79 -17.71 -5.74 -0.43
C VAL A 79 -18.27 -6.33 0.87
N GLY A 80 -17.56 -6.20 1.99
CA GLY A 80 -18.08 -6.63 3.31
C GLY A 80 -19.26 -5.77 3.79
N GLY A 81 -19.23 -4.45 3.53
CA GLY A 81 -20.33 -3.54 3.84
C GLY A 81 -21.55 -3.75 2.93
N LEU A 82 -21.31 -4.05 1.65
CA LEU A 82 -22.35 -4.37 0.67
C LEU A 82 -22.93 -5.77 0.87
N ALA A 83 -22.21 -6.72 1.47
CA ALA A 83 -22.77 -8.02 1.84
C ALA A 83 -23.88 -7.86 2.89
N ALA A 84 -23.64 -7.07 3.95
CA ALA A 84 -24.66 -6.74 4.95
C ALA A 84 -25.81 -5.90 4.36
N LEU A 85 -25.52 -4.99 3.41
CA LEU A 85 -26.52 -4.17 2.75
C LEU A 85 -27.37 -4.96 1.72
N SER A 86 -26.75 -5.92 1.02
CA SER A 86 -27.38 -6.87 0.10
C SER A 86 -28.31 -7.82 0.85
N GLU A 87 -27.88 -8.33 2.00
CA GLU A 87 -28.70 -9.16 2.88
C GLU A 87 -29.91 -8.37 3.45
N LEU A 88 -29.69 -7.11 3.86
CA LEU A 88 -30.76 -6.20 4.31
C LEU A 88 -31.80 -5.93 3.21
N HIS A 89 -31.37 -5.67 1.98
CA HIS A 89 -32.28 -5.36 0.87
C HIS A 89 -33.01 -6.59 0.33
N ALA A 90 -32.33 -7.72 0.21
CA ALA A 90 -32.90 -8.96 -0.30
C ALA A 90 -33.92 -9.58 0.67
N PHE A 91 -33.65 -9.55 1.98
CA PHE A 91 -34.44 -10.31 2.95
C PHE A 91 -35.32 -9.46 3.88
N LYS A 92 -34.94 -8.20 4.18
CA LYS A 92 -35.70 -7.34 5.09
C LYS A 92 -36.51 -6.25 4.41
N LEU A 93 -35.93 -5.53 3.44
CA LEU A 93 -36.59 -4.35 2.85
C LEU A 93 -37.42 -4.65 1.59
N ARG A 94 -37.24 -5.82 0.96
CA ARG A 94 -37.99 -6.29 -0.23
C ARG A 94 -38.13 -5.25 -1.34
N VAL A 95 -37.07 -4.49 -1.57
CA VAL A 95 -37.07 -3.43 -2.60
C VAL A 95 -37.19 -4.06 -3.99
N ASP A 96 -37.98 -3.45 -4.86
CA ASP A 96 -38.20 -3.90 -6.24
C ASP A 96 -36.86 -4.10 -6.98
N PRO A 97 -36.64 -5.26 -7.63
CA PRO A 97 -35.39 -5.56 -8.35
C PRO A 97 -34.97 -4.50 -9.36
N ALA A 98 -35.91 -3.76 -9.96
CA ALA A 98 -35.61 -2.72 -10.95
C ALA A 98 -34.92 -1.50 -10.32
N ASN A 99 -35.31 -1.12 -9.10
CA ASN A 99 -34.70 -0.01 -8.36
C ASN A 99 -33.35 -0.39 -7.74
N PHE A 100 -33.21 -1.65 -7.31
CA PHE A 100 -31.95 -2.18 -6.79
C PHE A 100 -30.86 -2.21 -7.87
N LYS A 101 -31.21 -2.52 -9.11
CA LYS A 101 -30.26 -2.59 -10.23
C LYS A 101 -29.63 -1.24 -10.59
N VAL A 102 -30.38 -0.14 -10.48
CA VAL A 102 -29.89 1.22 -10.75
C VAL A 102 -28.97 1.70 -9.62
N ILE A 103 -29.39 1.50 -8.36
CA ILE A 103 -28.58 1.87 -7.18
C ILE A 103 -27.32 1.01 -7.12
N MET A 104 -27.41 -0.31 -7.30
CA MET A 104 -26.24 -1.20 -7.29
C MET A 104 -25.34 -1.01 -8.51
N GLY A 105 -25.85 -0.54 -9.65
CA GLY A 105 -25.05 -0.16 -10.81
C GLY A 105 -24.21 1.09 -10.53
N ALA A 106 -24.84 2.16 -10.03
CA ALA A 106 -24.14 3.39 -9.65
C ALA A 106 -23.18 3.17 -8.46
N VAL A 107 -23.59 2.35 -7.48
CA VAL A 107 -22.74 1.91 -6.38
C VAL A 107 -21.59 1.04 -6.91
N GLY A 108 -21.82 0.11 -7.83
CA GLY A 108 -20.77 -0.69 -8.47
C GLY A 108 -19.74 0.14 -9.24
N ASP A 109 -20.18 1.18 -9.95
CA ASP A 109 -19.30 2.13 -10.64
C ASP A 109 -18.54 3.06 -9.67
N ALA A 110 -19.09 3.34 -8.49
CA ALA A 110 -18.41 4.07 -7.43
C ALA A 110 -17.44 3.17 -6.61
N VAL A 111 -17.83 1.90 -6.41
CA VAL A 111 -17.09 0.84 -5.70
C VAL A 111 -15.86 0.40 -6.48
N SER A 112 -16.00 0.19 -7.80
CA SER A 112 -14.88 -0.12 -8.69
C SER A 112 -13.78 0.93 -8.71
N LYS A 113 -14.02 2.12 -8.15
CA LYS A 113 -13.06 3.22 -8.02
C LYS A 113 -12.52 3.41 -6.60
N ILE A 114 -13.10 2.76 -5.58
CA ILE A 114 -12.69 2.90 -4.17
C ILE A 114 -11.77 1.76 -3.70
N ASP A 115 -11.92 0.57 -4.30
CA ASP A 115 -11.15 -0.64 -4.01
C ASP A 115 -9.89 -0.78 -4.90
N ASP A 116 -9.64 0.22 -5.73
CA ASP A 116 -8.67 0.15 -6.81
C ASP A 116 -7.31 0.69 -6.38
N LEU A 117 -6.49 -0.12 -5.70
CA LEU A 117 -5.08 0.23 -5.48
C LEU A 117 -4.36 0.52 -6.79
N VAL A 118 -4.74 -0.14 -7.90
CA VAL A 118 -4.17 0.09 -9.23
C VAL A 118 -4.53 1.50 -9.73
N GLY A 119 -5.79 1.91 -9.61
CA GLY A 119 -6.31 3.23 -9.96
C GLY A 119 -5.81 4.33 -9.04
N GLY A 120 -5.83 4.09 -7.73
CA GLY A 120 -5.31 5.02 -6.72
C GLY A 120 -3.80 5.24 -6.84
N LEU A 121 -3.07 4.24 -7.33
CA LEU A 121 -1.63 4.34 -7.62
C LEU A 121 -1.34 4.55 -9.10
N ALA A 122 -2.34 4.77 -9.97
CA ALA A 122 -2.14 4.78 -11.42
C ALA A 122 -1.12 5.85 -11.87
N SER A 123 -1.24 7.07 -11.33
CA SER A 123 -0.28 8.14 -11.62
C SER A 123 1.13 7.83 -11.08
N LEU A 124 1.23 7.11 -9.97
CA LEU A 124 2.50 6.70 -9.39
C LEU A 124 3.13 5.55 -10.20
N SER A 125 2.31 4.60 -10.67
CA SER A 125 2.72 3.53 -11.58
C SER A 125 3.20 4.11 -12.91
N GLU A 126 2.47 5.05 -13.50
CA GLU A 126 2.88 5.73 -14.73
C GLU A 126 4.20 6.51 -14.56
N LEU A 127 4.38 7.22 -13.44
CA LEU A 127 5.64 7.89 -13.12
C LEU A 127 6.80 6.88 -13.09
N HIS A 128 6.64 5.78 -12.36
CA HIS A 128 7.70 4.78 -12.20
C HIS A 128 7.98 4.00 -13.49
N ALA A 129 6.94 3.67 -14.26
CA ALA A 129 7.04 2.93 -15.51
C ALA A 129 7.62 3.78 -16.65
N SER A 130 7.00 4.93 -16.92
CA SER A 130 7.25 5.68 -18.15
C SER A 130 8.40 6.67 -18.03
N LYS A 131 8.52 7.34 -16.87
CA LYS A 131 9.52 8.40 -16.65
C LYS A 131 10.77 7.87 -15.94
N LEU A 132 10.60 7.19 -14.80
CA LEU A 132 11.71 6.73 -13.98
C LEU A 132 12.28 5.40 -14.44
N ARG A 133 11.46 4.58 -15.12
CA ARG A 133 11.80 3.24 -15.64
C ARG A 133 12.45 2.36 -14.56
N VAL A 134 11.85 2.35 -13.37
CA VAL A 134 12.33 1.54 -12.24
C VAL A 134 12.08 0.07 -12.55
N ASP A 135 13.07 -0.83 -12.40
CA ASP A 135 12.79 -2.25 -12.58
C ASP A 135 11.79 -2.70 -11.50
N PRO A 136 10.63 -3.30 -11.87
CA PRO A 136 9.59 -3.73 -10.93
C PRO A 136 10.10 -4.62 -9.79
N ALA A 137 11.20 -5.35 -9.98
CA ALA A 137 11.83 -6.15 -8.92
C ALA A 137 12.23 -5.30 -7.70
N ASN A 138 12.58 -4.02 -7.90
CA ASN A 138 13.01 -3.13 -6.82
C ASN A 138 11.88 -2.72 -5.88
N PHE A 139 10.61 -2.79 -6.29
CA PHE A 139 9.49 -2.54 -5.39
C PHE A 139 9.44 -3.56 -4.25
N LYS A 140 9.74 -4.83 -4.54
CA LYS A 140 9.81 -5.89 -3.53
C LYS A 140 11.02 -5.72 -2.60
N ILE A 141 12.12 -5.19 -3.12
CA ILE A 141 13.30 -4.87 -2.30
C ILE A 141 12.97 -3.77 -1.29
N LEU A 142 12.33 -2.68 -1.74
CA LEU A 142 11.92 -1.61 -0.84
C LEU A 142 10.92 -2.11 0.21
N ALA A 143 9.89 -2.86 -0.22
CA ALA A 143 8.92 -3.48 0.67
C ALA A 143 9.59 -4.32 1.77
N HIS A 144 10.55 -5.18 1.40
CA HIS A 144 11.29 -5.99 2.36
C HIS A 144 12.05 -5.13 3.38
N ASN A 145 12.74 -4.08 2.93
CA ASN A 145 13.45 -3.18 3.85
C ASN A 145 12.51 -2.46 4.81
N VAL A 146 11.32 -2.05 4.35
CA VAL A 146 10.29 -1.45 5.23
C VAL A 146 9.82 -2.46 6.28
N ILE A 147 9.52 -3.70 5.88
CA ILE A 147 9.11 -4.78 6.79
C ILE A 147 10.18 -5.07 7.84
N VAL A 148 11.45 -5.15 7.44
CA VAL A 148 12.57 -5.35 8.37
C VAL A 148 12.64 -4.23 9.40
N VAL A 149 12.53 -2.97 8.97
CA VAL A 149 12.60 -1.83 9.87
C VAL A 149 11.41 -1.80 10.84
N ILE A 150 10.21 -2.10 10.36
CA ILE A 150 9.02 -2.22 11.23
C ILE A 150 9.26 -3.30 12.29
N GLY A 151 9.72 -4.49 11.89
CA GLY A 151 10.00 -5.58 12.84
C GLY A 151 11.09 -5.24 13.86
N MET A 152 12.08 -4.44 13.46
CA MET A 152 13.13 -3.97 14.36
C MET A 152 12.66 -2.92 15.37
N LEU A 153 11.83 -1.96 14.92
CA LEU A 153 11.40 -0.83 15.74
C LEU A 153 10.16 -1.14 16.60
N PHE A 154 9.32 -2.07 16.16
CA PHE A 154 8.06 -2.44 16.80
C PHE A 154 7.95 -3.95 17.03
N PRO A 155 8.95 -4.60 17.67
CA PRO A 155 8.98 -6.06 17.80
C PRO A 155 7.77 -6.62 18.57
N GLY A 156 7.22 -5.87 19.53
CA GLY A 156 6.02 -6.26 20.28
C GLY A 156 4.71 -6.15 19.48
N ASP A 157 4.69 -5.37 18.41
CA ASP A 157 3.52 -5.15 17.56
C ASP A 157 3.60 -5.88 16.22
N PHE A 158 4.68 -6.63 15.99
CA PHE A 158 4.95 -7.32 14.72
C PHE A 158 5.07 -8.85 14.88
N PRO A 159 4.06 -9.53 15.45
CA PRO A 159 4.04 -11.00 15.52
C PRO A 159 3.87 -11.62 14.12
N PRO A 160 4.10 -12.94 13.96
CA PRO A 160 4.06 -13.63 12.67
C PRO A 160 2.78 -13.41 11.85
N GLU A 161 1.62 -13.33 12.50
CA GLU A 161 0.35 -13.12 11.79
C GLU A 161 0.25 -11.71 11.22
N VAL A 162 0.71 -10.70 11.97
CA VAL A 162 0.75 -9.31 11.49
C VAL A 162 1.78 -9.17 10.37
N HIS A 163 2.94 -9.80 10.51
CA HIS A 163 3.97 -9.83 9.47
C HIS A 163 3.41 -10.40 8.16
N MET A 164 2.71 -11.55 8.21
CA MET A 164 2.09 -12.13 7.02
C MET A 164 1.10 -11.17 6.35
N SER A 165 0.24 -10.51 7.11
CA SER A 165 -0.73 -9.54 6.56
C SER A 165 -0.05 -8.31 5.93
N VAL A 166 1.02 -7.82 6.55
CA VAL A 166 1.80 -6.68 6.04
C VAL A 166 2.59 -7.04 4.80
N ASP A 167 3.18 -8.24 4.74
CA ASP A 167 3.85 -8.74 3.53
C ASP A 167 2.86 -8.85 2.37
N LYS A 168 1.68 -9.43 2.59
CA LYS A 168 0.61 -9.46 1.59
C LYS A 168 0.23 -8.04 1.12
N PHE A 169 0.14 -7.08 2.03
CA PHE A 169 -0.19 -5.68 1.67
C PHE A 169 0.88 -5.07 0.76
N PHE A 170 2.15 -5.19 1.12
CA PHE A 170 3.23 -4.67 0.29
C PHE A 170 3.37 -5.40 -1.05
N GLN A 171 3.05 -6.69 -1.13
CA GLN A 171 2.99 -7.42 -2.40
C GLN A 171 1.90 -6.86 -3.33
N ASN A 172 0.73 -6.48 -2.78
CA ASN A 172 -0.32 -5.83 -3.57
C ASN A 172 0.09 -4.42 -4.01
N LEU A 173 0.77 -3.65 -3.17
CA LEU A 173 1.33 -2.36 -3.57
C LEU A 173 2.34 -2.50 -4.72
N ALA A 174 3.26 -3.46 -4.60
CA ALA A 174 4.25 -3.72 -5.65
C ALA A 174 3.58 -4.13 -6.98
N LEU A 175 2.54 -4.95 -6.92
CA LEU A 175 1.74 -5.31 -8.10
C LEU A 175 1.07 -4.08 -8.72
N ALA A 176 0.39 -3.27 -7.91
CA ALA A 176 -0.30 -2.08 -8.38
C ALA A 176 0.64 -1.04 -9.01
N LEU A 177 1.84 -0.85 -8.43
CA LEU A 177 2.87 0.01 -9.01
C LEU A 177 3.44 -0.53 -10.32
N SER A 178 3.35 -1.84 -10.54
CA SER A 178 3.86 -2.50 -11.75
C SER A 178 2.85 -2.54 -12.90
N GLU A 179 1.60 -2.11 -12.69
CA GLU A 179 0.54 -2.31 -13.69
C GLU A 179 0.84 -1.62 -15.03
N LYS A 180 1.37 -0.40 -15.01
CA LYS A 180 1.62 0.40 -16.23
C LYS A 180 2.94 0.09 -16.94
N TYR A 181 3.63 -1.00 -16.58
CA TYR A 181 4.88 -1.43 -17.23
C TYR A 181 4.67 -2.21 -18.53
N ARG A 182 3.43 -2.50 -18.91
CA ARG A 182 3.05 -3.29 -20.08
C ARG A 182 1.98 -2.59 -20.90
#